data_AF-A0AB39AST6-F1
#
_entry.id   AF-A0AB39AST6-F1
#
_cell.length_a   1.000
_cell.length_b   1.000
_cell.length_c   1.000
_cell.angle_alpha   90.00
_cell.angle_beta   90.00
_cell.angle_gamma   90.00
#
_symmetry.space_group_name_H-M   'P 1'
#
loop_
_entity.id
_entity.type
_entity.pdbx_description
1 polymer ?
#
loop_
_entity_poly.entity_id
_entity_poly.type
_entity_poly.pdbx_seq_one_letter_code
_entity_poly.pdbx_strand_id
1 'polypeptide(L)'
;MKFPGRRRHKHYFPVEAKDPLTNQLNATERLHRSYITGIDQIVVDIEAKVDQAFLDEFQLRRGMSQVIDNDITNALYDRLKLNDMVDYEFAGGTVGNTMHNYSVLADDRSVLLGVMSENIKIGSYAYRFLCNNSSRVDLDYLQPVDGPIGRCFTLIDETGERTFAISAGLMNYLKPESIDKELIEGSSALVISAYLMRTQGDETMTEATMQAIKYANDADVPVVLTLGTKFLIEQDPTWWANFVEKHVDILAMNEEEGQAITGFEDPLLAADKALDWVDLVICTAGEKGLFMAGFVDDSFKRETEYPLLPGAIPDFNRYEFSRAMRKVDCEKPIKAYSHTAPFMGGPDSIKNTNGAGDCALAAVLHDLSANVYHKLNVANSAKHQQQAITYSSLAQISKYANRASYEVLVQHSPRLSRGLPEREDCLEQVYWDQ
;
A
#
# COMPACT_ATOMS: atom_id res chain seq x y z
N MET A 1 3.51 -16.48 -7.64
CA MET A 1 2.39 -15.81 -6.96
C MET A 1 1.43 -16.79 -6.29
N LYS A 2 0.99 -16.48 -5.06
CA LYS A 2 -0.18 -17.08 -4.40
C LYS A 2 -1.50 -16.52 -4.97
N PHE A 3 -2.62 -17.12 -4.61
CA PHE A 3 -3.94 -16.59 -4.98
C PHE A 3 -4.31 -15.37 -4.12
N PRO A 4 -4.93 -14.31 -4.67
CA PRO A 4 -5.32 -13.12 -3.91
C PRO A 4 -6.53 -13.37 -3.00
N GLY A 5 -6.26 -13.50 -1.70
CA GLY A 5 -7.23 -13.69 -0.63
C GLY A 5 -7.69 -15.15 -0.47
N ARG A 6 -8.77 -15.35 0.30
CA ARG A 6 -9.32 -16.69 0.59
C ARG A 6 -10.75 -16.82 0.12
N ARG A 7 -10.96 -17.50 -1.01
CA ARG A 7 -12.30 -17.83 -1.49
C ARG A 7 -12.27 -19.01 -2.47
N ARG A 8 -13.41 -19.69 -2.61
CA ARG A 8 -13.62 -20.67 -3.69
C ARG A 8 -13.59 -19.94 -5.02
N HIS A 9 -12.66 -20.30 -5.90
CA HIS A 9 -12.54 -19.73 -7.23
C HIS A 9 -13.13 -20.70 -8.27
N LYS A 10 -13.87 -20.16 -9.24
CA LYS A 10 -14.44 -20.94 -10.36
C LYS A 10 -13.41 -21.22 -11.47
N HIS A 11 -12.39 -20.36 -11.58
CA HIS A 11 -11.37 -20.43 -12.62
C HIS A 11 -10.06 -20.89 -11.98
N TYR A 12 -9.37 -21.82 -12.65
CA TYR A 12 -8.04 -22.26 -12.24
C TYR A 12 -7.08 -21.07 -12.13
N PHE A 13 -6.27 -21.03 -11.07
CA PHE A 13 -5.21 -20.06 -10.90
C PHE A 13 -3.86 -20.80 -10.79
N PRO A 14 -2.89 -20.53 -11.69
CA PRO A 14 -1.65 -21.28 -11.71
C PRO A 14 -0.77 -20.88 -10.52
N VAL A 15 -0.47 -21.83 -9.64
CA VAL A 15 0.52 -21.67 -8.56
C VAL A 15 1.68 -22.61 -8.85
N GLU A 16 2.92 -22.13 -8.78
CA GLU A 16 4.10 -23.02 -8.87
C GLU A 16 4.05 -24.00 -7.69
N ALA A 17 3.68 -25.26 -7.96
CA ALA A 17 3.73 -26.32 -6.97
C ALA A 17 5.19 -26.70 -6.71
N LYS A 18 5.63 -26.61 -5.45
CA LYS A 18 6.94 -27.09 -5.00
C LYS A 18 6.97 -28.61 -4.76
N ASP A 19 6.22 -29.40 -5.52
CA ASP A 19 6.27 -30.86 -5.42
C ASP A 19 7.28 -31.42 -6.46
N PRO A 20 8.41 -32.01 -6.01
CA PRO A 20 9.42 -32.58 -6.89
C PRO A 20 8.92 -33.71 -7.79
N LEU A 21 7.87 -34.47 -7.38
CA LEU A 21 7.33 -35.60 -8.13
C LEU A 21 6.44 -35.15 -9.30
N THR A 22 5.67 -34.07 -9.15
CA THR A 22 4.85 -33.51 -10.24
C THR A 22 5.68 -32.71 -11.24
N ASN A 23 6.76 -32.05 -10.80
CA ASN A 23 7.66 -31.29 -11.68
C ASN A 23 8.50 -32.18 -12.61
N GLN A 24 8.67 -33.47 -12.31
CA GLN A 24 9.31 -34.43 -13.22
C GLN A 24 8.37 -34.94 -14.32
N LEU A 25 7.05 -34.90 -14.10
CA LEU A 25 6.04 -35.44 -15.02
C LEU A 25 5.50 -34.39 -16.00
N ASN A 26 5.50 -33.12 -15.60
CA ASN A 26 5.09 -32.00 -16.44
C ASN A 26 6.30 -31.14 -16.80
N ALA A 27 6.89 -31.37 -17.97
CA ALA A 27 7.80 -30.43 -18.61
C ALA A 27 7.03 -29.19 -19.13
N THR A 28 6.23 -28.55 -18.28
CA THR A 28 5.50 -27.33 -18.61
C THR A 28 6.47 -26.15 -18.65
N GLU A 29 6.29 -25.29 -19.64
CA GLU A 29 6.99 -24.01 -19.77
C GLU A 29 6.98 -23.26 -18.43
N ARG A 30 8.13 -22.68 -18.06
CA ARG A 30 8.29 -21.92 -16.83
C ARG A 30 7.28 -20.77 -16.82
N LEU A 31 6.46 -20.68 -15.78
CA LEU A 31 5.44 -19.64 -15.67
C LEU A 31 6.08 -18.25 -15.74
N HIS A 32 5.43 -17.36 -16.50
CA HIS A 32 5.80 -15.95 -16.52
C HIS A 32 5.55 -15.34 -15.15
N ARG A 33 6.49 -14.52 -14.68
CA ARG A 33 6.38 -13.79 -13.42
C ARG A 33 5.90 -12.38 -13.67
N SER A 34 5.17 -11.84 -12.70
CA SER A 34 4.86 -10.42 -12.62
C SER A 34 5.45 -9.85 -11.33
N TYR A 35 5.57 -8.53 -11.27
CA TYR A 35 6.01 -7.81 -10.08
C TYR A 35 5.36 -6.42 -10.07
N ILE A 36 5.42 -5.76 -8.91
CA ILE A 36 5.09 -4.35 -8.77
C ILE A 36 6.35 -3.56 -8.44
N THR A 37 6.36 -2.28 -8.78
CA THR A 37 7.43 -1.34 -8.40
C THR A 37 6.86 -0.30 -7.44
N GLY A 38 7.68 0.19 -6.52
CA GLY A 38 7.29 1.27 -5.63
C GLY A 38 8.46 2.20 -5.34
N ILE A 39 8.21 3.49 -5.18
CA ILE A 39 9.21 4.48 -4.78
C ILE A 39 8.91 4.91 -3.35
N ASP A 40 9.93 4.91 -2.49
CA ASP A 40 9.78 5.38 -1.12
C ASP A 40 10.95 6.23 -0.63
N GLN A 41 10.66 7.04 0.38
CA GLN A 41 11.66 7.60 1.28
C GLN A 41 12.11 6.49 2.24
N ILE A 42 13.31 5.95 2.03
CA ILE A 42 13.81 4.84 2.86
C ILE A 42 14.07 5.34 4.28
N VAL A 43 13.26 4.84 5.21
CA VAL A 43 13.30 5.21 6.63
C VAL A 43 13.27 4.00 7.55
N VAL A 44 13.84 4.16 8.75
CA VAL A 44 13.62 3.26 9.89
C VAL A 44 12.70 3.94 10.89
N ASP A 45 11.64 3.24 11.27
CA ASP A 45 10.73 3.66 12.34
C ASP A 45 11.37 3.34 13.69
N ILE A 46 11.39 4.34 14.57
CA ILE A 46 11.85 4.28 15.96
C ILE A 46 10.63 4.62 16.81
N GLU A 47 10.01 3.61 17.42
CA GLU A 47 8.79 3.76 18.19
C GLU A 47 9.10 4.04 19.66
N ALA A 48 8.39 5.01 20.25
CA ALA A 48 8.48 5.32 21.66
C ALA A 48 7.14 5.85 22.19
N LYS A 49 6.77 5.45 23.41
CA LYS A 49 5.67 6.07 24.14
C LYS A 49 6.13 7.35 24.82
N VAL A 50 5.38 8.43 24.63
CA VAL A 50 5.71 9.75 25.17
C VAL A 50 4.48 10.45 25.74
N ASP A 51 4.71 11.47 26.58
CA ASP A 51 3.66 12.35 27.08
C ASP A 51 3.58 13.65 26.25
N GLN A 52 2.55 14.47 26.53
CA GLN A 52 2.40 15.77 25.89
C GLN A 52 3.59 16.71 26.17
N ALA A 53 4.21 16.60 27.35
CA ALA A 53 5.36 17.42 27.72
C ALA A 53 6.57 17.15 26.80
N PHE A 54 6.79 15.90 26.41
CA PHE A 54 7.81 15.53 25.43
C PHE A 54 7.53 16.16 24.05
N LEU A 55 6.28 16.12 23.59
CA LEU A 55 5.91 16.74 22.30
C LEU A 55 6.14 18.25 22.34
N ASP A 56 5.75 18.90 23.45
CA ASP A 56 5.94 20.34 23.65
C ASP A 56 7.43 20.72 23.71
N GLU A 57 8.26 19.89 24.37
CA GLU A 57 9.73 20.08 24.48
C GLU A 57 10.39 20.17 23.09
N PHE A 58 10.00 19.28 22.17
CA PHE A 58 10.54 19.23 20.81
C PHE A 58 9.71 20.00 19.77
N GLN A 59 8.72 20.79 20.22
CA GLN A 59 7.84 21.60 19.37
C GLN A 59 7.12 20.78 18.28
N LEU A 60 6.73 19.56 18.63
CA LEU A 60 6.02 18.64 17.74
C LEU A 60 4.52 18.85 17.87
N ARG A 61 3.83 18.93 16.73
CA ARG A 61 2.37 19.04 16.71
C ARG A 61 1.77 17.65 16.70
N ARG A 62 0.97 17.35 17.73
CA ARG A 62 0.29 16.07 17.90
C ARG A 62 -0.44 15.65 16.61
N GLY A 63 -0.26 14.40 16.18
CA GLY A 63 -0.92 13.81 15.01
C GLY A 63 -0.27 14.18 13.66
N MET A 64 0.72 15.07 13.63
CA MET A 64 1.36 15.50 12.39
C MET A 64 2.56 14.62 12.01
N SER A 65 2.85 14.58 10.70
CA SER A 65 4.13 14.11 10.17
C SER A 65 4.98 15.30 9.73
N GLN A 66 6.04 15.59 10.49
CA GLN A 66 6.85 16.79 10.32
C GLN A 66 8.34 16.46 10.20
N VAL A 67 9.01 17.09 9.24
CA VAL A 67 10.47 17.04 9.13
C VAL A 67 11.06 17.97 10.18
N ILE A 68 12.08 17.48 10.91
CA ILE A 68 12.76 18.23 11.97
C ILE A 68 14.25 18.36 11.67
N ASP A 69 14.84 19.44 12.16
CA ASP A 69 16.28 19.72 11.99
C ASP A 69 17.16 18.66 12.67
N ASN A 70 18.39 18.54 12.19
CA ASN A 70 19.35 17.55 12.70
C ASN A 70 19.69 17.75 14.18
N ASP A 71 19.79 18.99 14.65
CA ASP A 71 20.10 19.28 16.05
C ASP A 71 18.95 18.87 16.98
N ILE A 72 17.72 19.19 16.60
CA ILE A 72 16.50 18.77 17.32
C ILE A 72 16.39 17.24 17.31
N THR A 73 16.66 16.61 16.15
CA THR A 73 16.67 15.16 16.02
C THR A 73 17.63 14.50 16.98
N ASN A 74 18.87 15.00 17.05
CA ASN A 74 19.90 14.39 17.90
C ASN A 74 19.52 14.52 19.37
N ALA A 75 19.02 15.70 19.80
CA ALA A 75 18.53 15.91 21.16
C ALA A 75 17.34 14.98 21.50
N LEU A 76 16.38 14.84 20.58
CA LEU A 76 15.23 13.93 20.73
C LEU A 76 15.69 12.48 20.87
N TYR A 77 16.60 12.05 19.99
CA TYR A 77 17.10 10.68 20.01
C TYR A 77 17.91 10.36 21.26
N ASP A 78 18.78 11.28 21.70
CA ASP A 78 19.54 11.13 22.94
C ASP A 78 18.61 11.07 24.15
N ARG A 79 17.56 11.90 24.18
CA ARG A 79 16.53 11.87 25.22
C ARG A 79 15.84 10.50 25.28
N LEU A 80 15.42 9.95 24.15
CA LEU A 80 14.78 8.63 24.09
C LEU A 80 15.73 7.52 24.58
N LYS A 81 17.00 7.52 24.13
CA LYS A 81 17.98 6.48 24.51
C LYS A 81 18.42 6.58 25.96
N LEU A 82 18.68 7.78 26.47
CA LEU A 82 19.11 7.98 27.86
C LEU A 82 18.05 7.53 28.89
N ASN A 83 16.78 7.51 28.49
CA ASN A 83 15.65 7.16 29.35
C ASN A 83 15.04 5.79 29.01
N ASP A 84 15.71 5.02 28.15
CA ASP A 84 15.29 3.67 27.73
C ASP A 84 13.83 3.63 27.22
N MET A 85 13.44 4.64 26.43
CA MET A 85 12.07 4.84 25.96
C MET A 85 11.79 4.22 24.59
N VAL A 86 12.81 3.69 23.90
CA VAL A 86 12.65 3.12 22.56
C VAL A 86 12.09 1.71 22.69
N ASP A 87 10.84 1.54 22.28
CA ASP A 87 10.14 0.26 22.32
C ASP A 87 10.57 -0.64 21.16
N TYR A 88 10.61 -0.09 19.93
CA TYR A 88 10.88 -0.85 18.70
C TYR A 88 11.66 -0.04 17.67
N GLU A 89 12.46 -0.75 16.86
CA GLU A 89 13.19 -0.20 15.72
C GLU A 89 12.99 -1.14 14.52
N PHE A 90 12.23 -0.72 13.51
CA PHE A 90 11.90 -1.54 12.34
C PHE A 90 11.99 -0.75 11.04
N ALA A 91 12.15 -1.44 9.92
CA ALA A 91 12.01 -0.83 8.61
C ALA A 91 10.61 -0.19 8.47
N GLY A 92 10.57 1.07 8.06
CA GLY A 92 9.34 1.86 7.94
C GLY A 92 9.07 2.28 6.50
N GLY A 93 8.39 3.43 6.35
CA GLY A 93 8.07 4.05 5.07
C GLY A 93 6.76 3.53 4.49
N THR A 94 5.89 4.43 4.04
CA THR A 94 4.53 4.10 3.58
C THR A 94 4.55 3.12 2.40
N VAL A 95 5.37 3.40 1.38
CA VAL A 95 5.46 2.52 0.21
C VAL A 95 6.31 1.28 0.52
N GLY A 96 7.35 1.40 1.34
CA GLY A 96 8.17 0.28 1.81
C GLY A 96 7.35 -0.75 2.60
N ASN A 97 6.47 -0.29 3.49
CA ASN A 97 5.50 -1.13 4.20
C ASN A 97 4.54 -1.81 3.21
N THR A 98 4.04 -1.07 2.22
CA THR A 98 3.15 -1.60 1.17
C THR A 98 3.84 -2.69 0.35
N MET A 99 5.07 -2.47 -0.12
CA MET A 99 5.86 -3.44 -0.90
C MET A 99 6.15 -4.69 -0.08
N HIS A 100 6.58 -4.51 1.17
CA HIS A 100 6.80 -5.62 2.11
C HIS A 100 5.54 -6.47 2.29
N ASN A 101 4.41 -5.82 2.59
CA ASN A 101 3.13 -6.48 2.82
C ASN A 101 2.65 -7.19 1.54
N TYR A 102 2.82 -6.58 0.37
CA TYR A 102 2.52 -7.24 -0.91
C TYR A 102 3.32 -8.52 -1.07
N SER A 103 4.64 -8.46 -0.87
CA SER A 103 5.53 -9.62 -1.02
C SER A 103 5.19 -10.75 -0.05
N VAL A 104 4.79 -10.41 1.18
CA VAL A 104 4.34 -11.40 2.17
C VAL A 104 2.99 -12.02 1.79
N LEU A 105 2.04 -11.21 1.32
CA LEU A 105 0.70 -11.64 0.94
C LEU A 105 0.69 -12.49 -0.35
N ALA A 106 1.51 -12.11 -1.33
CA ALA A 106 1.56 -12.72 -2.65
C ALA A 106 2.61 -13.85 -2.77
N ASP A 107 3.57 -13.94 -1.82
CA ASP A 107 4.81 -14.72 -1.98
C ASP A 107 5.43 -14.50 -3.37
N ASP A 108 5.52 -13.24 -3.77
CA ASP A 108 6.08 -12.83 -5.06
C ASP A 108 6.91 -11.55 -4.94
N ARG A 109 7.68 -11.27 -6.00
CA ARG A 109 8.62 -10.14 -6.05
C ARG A 109 7.88 -8.80 -6.08
N SER A 110 8.30 -7.89 -5.21
CA SER A 110 8.11 -6.44 -5.38
C SER A 110 9.47 -5.77 -5.47
N VAL A 111 9.58 -4.66 -6.19
CA VAL A 111 10.83 -3.91 -6.32
C VAL A 111 10.69 -2.56 -5.66
N LEU A 112 11.59 -2.24 -4.73
CA LEU A 112 11.59 -0.97 -4.02
C LEU A 112 12.69 -0.06 -4.58
N LEU A 113 12.30 1.14 -4.96
CA LEU A 113 13.17 2.23 -5.42
C LEU A 113 13.27 3.28 -4.31
N GLY A 114 14.45 3.87 -4.18
CA GLY A 114 14.81 4.75 -3.08
C GLY A 114 16.32 4.80 -2.92
N VAL A 115 16.78 5.27 -1.77
CA VAL A 115 18.22 5.36 -1.47
C VAL A 115 18.66 4.33 -0.43
N MET A 116 19.93 3.94 -0.46
CA MET A 116 20.55 3.15 0.59
C MET A 116 21.93 3.71 0.92
N SER A 117 22.29 3.72 2.21
CA SER A 117 23.64 4.10 2.62
C SER A 117 24.68 3.18 1.95
N GLU A 118 25.67 3.75 1.27
CA GLU A 118 26.73 2.99 0.62
C GLU A 118 27.58 2.20 1.65
N ASN A 119 27.87 2.85 2.78
CA ASN A 119 28.71 2.30 3.84
C ASN A 119 27.87 1.75 5.00
N ILE A 120 27.37 0.52 4.87
CA ILE A 120 26.55 -0.14 5.89
C ILE A 120 27.42 -0.83 6.95
N LYS A 121 27.17 -0.52 8.23
CA LYS A 121 27.80 -1.18 9.39
C LYS A 121 26.80 -2.10 10.08
N ILE A 122 27.26 -3.26 10.55
CA ILE A 122 26.43 -4.17 11.36
C ILE A 122 25.81 -3.40 12.54
N GLY A 123 24.51 -3.58 12.74
CA GLY A 123 23.74 -2.92 13.79
C GLY A 123 23.28 -1.49 13.47
N SER A 124 23.70 -0.90 12.35
CA SER A 124 23.22 0.42 11.90
C SER A 124 21.75 0.36 11.45
N TYR A 125 21.13 1.54 11.31
CA TYR A 125 19.77 1.66 10.77
C TYR A 125 19.63 1.10 9.35
N ALA A 126 20.59 1.38 8.48
CA ALA A 126 20.62 0.79 7.13
C ALA A 126 20.69 -0.74 7.18
N TYR A 127 21.53 -1.30 8.08
CA TYR A 127 21.62 -2.76 8.26
C TYR A 127 20.29 -3.36 8.74
N ARG A 128 19.65 -2.73 9.73
CA ARG A 128 18.33 -3.15 10.24
C ARG A 128 17.27 -3.09 9.16
N PHE A 129 17.25 -2.03 8.35
CA PHE A 129 16.34 -1.91 7.22
C PHE A 129 16.46 -3.14 6.30
N LEU A 130 17.67 -3.52 5.90
CA LEU A 130 17.90 -4.73 5.08
C LEU A 130 17.40 -6.00 5.77
N CYS A 131 17.72 -6.19 7.05
CA CYS A 131 17.35 -7.40 7.79
C CYS A 131 15.85 -7.52 8.09
N ASN A 132 15.10 -6.42 8.08
CA ASN A 132 13.68 -6.39 8.44
C ASN A 132 12.73 -6.32 7.23
N ASN A 133 13.26 -6.25 6.01
CA ASN A 133 12.45 -6.41 4.81
C ASN A 133 12.14 -7.88 4.54
N SER A 134 10.98 -8.13 3.93
CA SER A 134 10.64 -9.45 3.39
C SER A 134 11.69 -9.85 2.35
N SER A 135 12.08 -11.12 2.35
CA SER A 135 13.09 -11.68 1.43
C SER A 135 12.69 -11.64 -0.04
N ARG A 136 11.42 -11.29 -0.34
CA ARG A 136 10.89 -11.12 -1.70
C ARG A 136 10.87 -9.66 -2.17
N VAL A 137 11.14 -8.71 -1.27
CA VAL A 137 11.34 -7.32 -1.65
C VAL A 137 12.74 -7.20 -2.24
N ASP A 138 12.79 -6.87 -3.52
CA ASP A 138 14.02 -6.64 -4.25
C ASP A 138 14.52 -5.22 -3.96
N LEU A 139 15.71 -5.16 -3.37
CA LEU A 139 16.40 -3.92 -2.97
C LEU A 139 17.65 -3.67 -3.85
N ASP A 140 17.89 -4.48 -4.88
CA ASP A 140 19.09 -4.37 -5.73
C ASP A 140 19.10 -3.10 -6.58
N TYR A 141 17.94 -2.44 -6.69
CA TYR A 141 17.72 -1.20 -7.46
C TYR A 141 17.76 0.07 -6.60
N LEU A 142 18.10 -0.02 -5.30
CA LEU A 142 18.28 1.16 -4.46
C LEU A 142 19.53 1.94 -4.89
N GLN A 143 19.41 3.26 -4.96
CA GLN A 143 20.54 4.14 -5.28
C GLN A 143 21.47 4.29 -4.06
N PRO A 144 22.78 4.05 -4.18
CA PRO A 144 23.71 4.31 -3.09
C PRO A 144 23.81 5.81 -2.80
N VAL A 145 23.91 6.16 -1.52
CA VAL A 145 24.18 7.53 -1.04
C VAL A 145 25.27 7.55 0.02
N ASP A 146 26.13 8.58 0.00
CA ASP A 146 27.18 8.80 1.00
C ASP A 146 26.61 9.53 2.23
N GLY A 147 25.76 8.81 2.97
CA GLY A 147 25.12 9.34 4.16
C GLY A 147 24.02 8.43 4.70
N PRO A 148 23.37 8.83 5.80
CA PRO A 148 22.35 8.02 6.43
C PRO A 148 21.04 8.04 5.63
N ILE A 149 20.34 6.90 5.63
CA ILE A 149 18.91 6.85 5.31
C ILE A 149 18.10 7.66 6.35
N GLY A 150 16.82 7.88 6.08
CA GLY A 150 15.97 8.63 7.00
C GLY A 150 15.63 7.85 8.27
N ARG A 151 15.20 8.58 9.30
CA ARG A 151 14.69 8.04 10.57
C ARG A 151 13.35 8.68 10.88
N CYS A 152 12.38 7.86 11.23
CA CYS A 152 11.04 8.28 11.60
C CYS A 152 10.82 7.97 13.08
N PHE A 153 10.77 8.99 13.93
CA PHE A 153 10.43 8.82 15.33
C PHE A 153 8.91 8.77 15.44
N THR A 154 8.38 7.58 15.70
CA THR A 154 6.94 7.34 15.90
C THR A 154 6.63 7.49 17.38
N LEU A 155 6.11 8.65 17.75
CA LEU A 155 5.84 9.03 19.14
C LEU A 155 4.36 8.79 19.46
N ILE A 156 4.10 7.91 20.42
CA ILE A 156 2.74 7.45 20.75
C ILE A 156 2.31 7.99 22.11
N ASP A 157 1.20 8.72 22.15
CA ASP A 157 0.64 9.22 23.41
C ASP A 157 -0.26 8.19 24.12
N GLU A 158 -0.73 8.52 25.32
CA GLU A 158 -1.60 7.63 26.12
C GLU A 158 -2.95 7.32 25.45
N THR A 159 -3.39 8.14 24.49
CA THR A 159 -4.62 7.94 23.72
C THR A 159 -4.41 7.00 22.52
N GLY A 160 -3.16 6.68 22.18
CA GLY A 160 -2.78 5.89 21.01
C GLY A 160 -2.60 6.71 19.74
N GLU A 161 -2.69 8.04 19.82
CA GLU A 161 -2.38 8.96 18.72
C GLU A 161 -0.88 8.96 18.44
N ARG A 162 -0.52 9.06 17.16
CA ARG A 162 0.87 9.00 16.71
C ARG A 162 1.30 10.33 16.13
N THR A 163 2.47 10.78 16.55
CA THR A 163 3.15 11.96 15.97
C THR A 163 4.45 11.49 15.35
N PHE A 164 4.72 11.89 14.11
CA PHE A 164 5.91 11.47 13.38
C PHE A 164 6.89 12.63 13.25
N ALA A 165 8.06 12.48 13.85
CA ALA A 165 9.18 13.40 13.65
C ALA A 165 10.20 12.76 12.71
N ILE A 166 10.46 13.41 11.58
CA ILE A 166 11.27 12.84 10.49
C ILE A 166 12.64 13.52 10.45
N SER A 167 13.68 12.71 10.61
CA SER A 167 15.04 13.08 10.24
C SER A 167 15.32 12.57 8.84
N ALA A 168 15.33 13.49 7.86
CA ALA A 168 15.35 13.11 6.45
C ALA A 168 16.63 12.36 6.03
N GLY A 169 17.78 12.67 6.64
CA GLY A 169 19.06 12.15 6.17
C GLY A 169 19.23 12.45 4.68
N LEU A 170 19.53 11.43 3.88
CA LEU A 170 19.59 11.53 2.42
C LEU A 170 18.39 10.87 1.71
N MET A 171 17.28 10.60 2.41
CA MET A 171 16.14 9.84 1.87
C MET A 171 15.53 10.45 0.59
N ASN A 172 15.70 11.75 0.38
CA ASN A 172 15.17 12.50 -0.76
C ASN A 172 16.14 12.68 -1.94
N TYR A 173 17.33 12.06 -1.89
CA TYR A 173 18.36 12.20 -2.92
C TYR A 173 18.35 11.06 -3.96
N LEU A 174 17.19 10.40 -4.14
CA LEU A 174 16.99 9.51 -5.29
C LEU A 174 16.97 10.37 -6.56
N LYS A 175 17.82 10.04 -7.52
CA LYS A 175 17.98 10.82 -8.75
C LYS A 175 17.16 10.24 -9.90
N PRO A 176 16.68 11.07 -10.85
CA PRO A 176 15.96 10.59 -12.03
C PRO A 176 16.72 9.55 -12.85
N GLU A 177 18.04 9.64 -12.92
CA GLU A 177 18.88 8.74 -13.70
C GLU A 177 18.97 7.32 -13.11
N SER A 178 18.58 7.16 -11.84
CA SER A 178 18.54 5.86 -11.16
C SER A 178 17.22 5.12 -11.37
N ILE A 179 16.27 5.74 -12.06
CA ILE A 179 15.00 5.10 -12.43
C ILE A 179 15.24 4.26 -13.70
N ASP A 180 15.32 2.94 -13.53
CA ASP A 180 15.39 2.00 -14.63
C ASP A 180 14.06 1.99 -15.40
N LYS A 181 14.10 2.41 -16.67
CA LYS A 181 12.93 2.49 -17.53
C LYS A 181 12.30 1.10 -17.77
N GLU A 182 13.11 0.09 -18.13
CA GLU A 182 12.59 -1.24 -18.48
C GLU A 182 11.94 -1.91 -17.26
N LEU A 183 12.48 -1.64 -16.07
CA LEU A 183 11.89 -2.08 -14.81
C LEU A 183 10.49 -1.50 -14.58
N ILE A 184 10.29 -0.21 -14.86
CA ILE A 184 8.97 0.43 -14.71
C ILE A 184 8.00 -0.13 -15.76
N GLU A 185 8.41 -0.19 -17.03
CA GLU A 185 7.57 -0.67 -18.14
C GLU A 185 7.11 -2.13 -17.96
N GLY A 186 7.92 -2.96 -17.30
CA GLY A 186 7.60 -4.36 -17.01
C GLY A 186 6.75 -4.59 -15.75
N SER A 187 6.43 -3.54 -15.00
CA SER A 187 5.71 -3.67 -13.73
C SER A 187 4.19 -3.76 -13.92
N SER A 188 3.49 -4.43 -13.00
CA SER A 188 2.01 -4.50 -13.01
C SER A 188 1.37 -3.22 -12.48
N ALA A 189 2.12 -2.43 -11.71
CA ALA A 189 1.73 -1.16 -11.13
C ALA A 189 2.98 -0.45 -10.59
N LEU A 190 2.98 0.89 -10.66
CA LEU A 190 3.92 1.77 -9.97
C LEU A 190 3.24 2.37 -8.74
N VAL A 191 3.82 2.19 -7.56
CA VAL A 191 3.26 2.67 -6.29
C VAL A 191 4.08 3.84 -5.74
N ILE A 192 3.40 4.95 -5.44
CA ILE A 192 3.99 6.19 -4.93
C ILE A 192 3.18 6.72 -3.74
N SER A 193 3.79 7.60 -2.94
CA SER A 193 3.10 8.32 -1.87
C SER A 193 3.16 9.82 -2.06
N ALA A 194 2.20 10.53 -1.45
CA ALA A 194 2.19 11.99 -1.45
C ALA A 194 3.46 12.59 -0.81
N TYR A 195 4.12 11.87 0.11
CA TYR A 195 5.35 12.32 0.77
C TYR A 195 6.53 12.54 -0.18
N LEU A 196 6.51 11.90 -1.35
CA LEU A 196 7.56 12.05 -2.37
C LEU A 196 7.59 13.44 -3.00
N MET A 197 6.49 14.21 -2.88
CA MET A 197 6.37 15.59 -3.37
C MET A 197 6.81 16.64 -2.33
N ARG A 198 7.21 16.21 -1.13
CA ARG A 198 7.62 17.08 -0.02
C ARG A 198 9.13 17.36 -0.07
N THR A 199 9.67 17.61 -1.25
CA THR A 199 11.10 17.93 -1.41
C THR A 199 11.39 19.41 -1.17
N GLN A 200 12.62 19.72 -0.73
CA GLN A 200 13.12 21.07 -0.49
C GLN A 200 14.52 21.25 -1.07
N GLY A 201 14.87 22.50 -1.40
CA GLY A 201 16.23 22.83 -1.81
C GLY A 201 16.69 22.10 -3.07
N ASP A 202 17.75 21.29 -2.94
CA ASP A 202 18.39 20.53 -4.02
C ASP A 202 18.03 19.03 -4.02
N GLU A 203 17.05 18.63 -3.23
CA GLU A 203 16.52 17.27 -3.18
C GLU A 203 15.87 16.87 -4.51
N THR A 204 16.12 15.64 -4.96
CA THR A 204 15.78 15.17 -6.33
C THR A 204 14.63 14.14 -6.40
N MET A 205 14.04 13.79 -5.24
CA MET A 205 13.02 12.74 -5.16
C MET A 205 11.76 13.04 -5.99
N THR A 206 11.32 14.29 -6.04
CA THR A 206 10.16 14.70 -6.84
C THR A 206 10.45 14.48 -8.32
N GLU A 207 11.62 14.90 -8.81
CA GLU A 207 12.04 14.72 -10.20
C GLU A 207 12.15 13.24 -10.57
N ALA A 208 12.72 12.42 -9.68
CA ALA A 208 12.82 10.98 -9.89
C ALA A 208 11.45 10.32 -9.94
N THR A 209 10.54 10.72 -9.06
CA THR A 209 9.15 10.23 -9.05
C THR A 209 8.42 10.61 -10.34
N MET A 210 8.56 11.86 -10.81
CA MET A 210 7.97 12.30 -12.08
C MET A 210 8.55 11.56 -13.29
N GLN A 211 9.83 11.19 -13.25
CA GLN A 211 10.46 10.37 -14.29
C GLN A 211 9.87 8.96 -14.34
N ALA A 212 9.64 8.32 -13.19
CA ALA A 212 8.99 7.03 -13.11
C ALA A 212 7.51 7.07 -13.54
N ILE A 213 6.75 8.08 -13.12
CA ILE A 213 5.37 8.32 -13.56
C ILE A 213 5.32 8.45 -15.08
N LYS A 214 6.27 9.18 -15.68
CA LYS A 214 6.36 9.29 -17.13
C LYS A 214 6.56 7.93 -17.79
N TYR A 215 7.52 7.14 -17.32
CA TYR A 215 7.76 5.79 -17.87
C TYR A 215 6.55 4.87 -17.70
N ALA A 216 5.86 4.94 -16.56
CA ALA A 216 4.65 4.14 -16.31
C ALA A 216 3.53 4.52 -17.28
N ASN A 217 3.23 5.82 -17.41
CA ASN A 217 2.21 6.32 -18.33
C ASN A 217 2.53 6.01 -19.81
N ASP A 218 3.79 6.17 -20.22
CA ASP A 218 4.23 5.86 -21.59
C ASP A 218 4.05 4.36 -21.95
N ALA A 219 4.06 3.47 -20.95
CA ALA A 219 3.94 2.02 -21.10
C ALA A 219 2.61 1.44 -20.60
N ASP A 220 1.61 2.28 -20.32
CA ASP A 220 0.28 1.86 -19.89
C ASP A 220 0.28 1.10 -18.53
N VAL A 221 1.26 1.38 -17.68
CA VAL A 221 1.39 0.82 -16.33
C VAL A 221 0.61 1.70 -15.34
N PRO A 222 -0.36 1.14 -14.59
CA PRO A 222 -1.13 1.93 -13.63
C PRO A 222 -0.27 2.57 -12.55
N VAL A 223 -0.46 3.87 -12.34
CA VAL A 223 0.14 4.63 -11.24
C VAL A 223 -0.82 4.64 -10.05
N VAL A 224 -0.31 4.22 -8.90
CA VAL A 224 -1.04 4.09 -7.65
C VAL A 224 -0.49 5.09 -6.64
N LEU A 225 -1.33 6.02 -6.18
CA LEU A 225 -0.96 7.01 -5.18
C LEU A 225 -1.66 6.71 -3.85
N THR A 226 -0.90 6.67 -2.76
CA THR A 226 -1.44 6.75 -1.40
C THR A 226 -1.27 8.14 -0.82
N LEU A 227 -2.36 8.70 -0.29
CA LEU A 227 -2.33 9.97 0.43
C LEU A 227 -1.68 9.72 1.80
N GLY A 228 -0.69 10.55 2.16
CA GLY A 228 0.16 10.28 3.33
C GLY A 228 -0.42 10.80 4.65
N THR A 229 -1.02 11.98 4.63
CA THR A 229 -1.68 12.58 5.79
C THR A 229 -2.59 13.72 5.35
N LYS A 230 -3.72 13.89 6.04
CA LYS A 230 -4.66 15.01 5.88
C LYS A 230 -3.94 16.36 5.78
N PHE A 231 -2.99 16.65 6.67
CA PHE A 231 -2.32 17.95 6.74
C PHE A 231 -1.47 18.30 5.51
N LEU A 232 -0.97 17.32 4.79
CA LEU A 232 -0.22 17.54 3.54
C LEU A 232 -1.18 17.92 2.41
N ILE A 233 -2.34 17.30 2.40
CA ILE A 233 -3.36 17.49 1.36
C ILE A 233 -4.07 18.84 1.56
N GLU A 234 -4.40 19.21 2.79
CA GLU A 234 -5.08 20.47 3.12
C GLU A 234 -4.29 21.74 2.77
N GLN A 235 -2.97 21.63 2.57
CA GLN A 235 -2.15 22.77 2.17
C GLN A 235 -2.50 23.29 0.77
N ASP A 236 -2.77 22.37 -0.16
CA ASP A 236 -3.23 22.71 -1.51
C ASP A 236 -4.05 21.56 -2.13
N PRO A 237 -5.34 21.39 -1.73
CA PRO A 237 -6.20 20.34 -2.27
C PRO A 237 -6.39 20.44 -3.79
N THR A 238 -6.32 21.65 -4.34
CA THR A 238 -6.51 21.88 -5.78
C THR A 238 -5.32 21.37 -6.56
N TRP A 239 -4.10 21.63 -6.09
CA TRP A 239 -2.89 21.07 -6.68
C TRP A 239 -2.90 19.55 -6.65
N TRP A 240 -3.27 18.94 -5.52
CA TRP A 240 -3.38 17.48 -5.39
C TRP A 240 -4.42 16.89 -6.34
N ALA A 241 -5.62 17.47 -6.43
CA ALA A 241 -6.64 17.02 -7.38
C ALA A 241 -6.13 17.06 -8.82
N ASN A 242 -5.46 18.15 -9.22
CA ASN A 242 -4.87 18.28 -10.56
C ASN A 242 -3.72 17.28 -10.80
N PHE A 243 -2.88 17.04 -9.79
CA PHE A 243 -1.80 16.06 -9.87
C PHE A 243 -2.38 14.65 -10.08
N VAL A 244 -3.39 14.30 -9.27
CA VAL A 244 -4.08 13.00 -9.31
C VAL A 244 -4.74 12.80 -10.68
N GLU A 245 -5.54 13.75 -11.15
CA GLU A 245 -6.24 13.66 -12.45
C GLU A 245 -5.27 13.45 -13.63
N LYS A 246 -4.07 14.02 -13.55
CA LYS A 246 -3.10 13.97 -14.64
C LYS A 246 -2.21 12.72 -14.63
N HIS A 247 -1.98 12.13 -13.46
CA HIS A 247 -0.87 11.20 -13.26
C HIS A 247 -1.23 9.89 -12.54
N VAL A 248 -2.44 9.72 -12.04
CA VAL A 248 -2.80 8.62 -11.14
C VAL A 248 -4.02 7.87 -11.66
N ASP A 249 -3.93 6.55 -11.73
CA ASP A 249 -5.05 5.66 -12.10
C ASP A 249 -5.77 5.12 -10.86
N ILE A 250 -5.05 4.93 -9.76
CA ILE A 250 -5.58 4.33 -8.53
C ILE A 250 -5.22 5.19 -7.31
N LEU A 251 -6.24 5.64 -6.58
CA LEU A 251 -6.06 6.46 -5.37
C LEU A 251 -6.38 5.66 -4.11
N ALA A 252 -5.44 5.63 -3.18
CA ALA A 252 -5.62 5.13 -1.82
C ALA A 252 -5.62 6.29 -0.82
N MET A 253 -6.61 6.30 0.07
CA MET A 253 -6.79 7.34 1.08
C MET A 253 -7.49 6.78 2.33
N ASN A 254 -7.37 7.47 3.45
CA ASN A 254 -8.33 7.35 4.55
C ASN A 254 -9.46 8.39 4.43
N GLU A 255 -10.42 8.35 5.36
CA GLU A 255 -11.58 9.24 5.37
C GLU A 255 -11.19 10.72 5.56
N GLU A 256 -10.15 10.99 6.34
CA GLU A 256 -9.67 12.33 6.64
C GLU A 256 -8.94 12.96 5.45
N GLU A 257 -8.10 12.17 4.77
CA GLU A 257 -7.44 12.54 3.51
C GLU A 257 -8.44 12.69 2.38
N GLY A 258 -9.45 11.80 2.33
CA GLY A 258 -10.57 11.90 1.39
C GLY A 258 -11.36 13.19 1.58
N GLN A 259 -11.65 13.57 2.82
CA GLN A 259 -12.25 14.86 3.14
C GLN A 259 -11.33 16.02 2.70
N ALA A 260 -10.03 15.94 2.98
CA ALA A 260 -9.08 17.00 2.64
C ALA A 260 -9.00 17.27 1.13
N ILE A 261 -8.96 16.22 0.29
CA ILE A 261 -8.84 16.40 -1.16
C ILE A 261 -10.18 16.71 -1.84
N THR A 262 -11.30 16.20 -1.32
CA THR A 262 -12.61 16.30 -1.99
C THR A 262 -13.57 17.31 -1.37
N GLY A 263 -13.37 17.67 -0.10
CA GLY A 263 -14.30 18.44 0.71
C GLY A 263 -15.50 17.65 1.26
N PHE A 264 -15.61 16.34 1.02
CA PHE A 264 -16.72 15.50 1.49
C PHE A 264 -16.33 14.70 2.74
N GLU A 265 -17.10 14.87 3.82
CA GLU A 265 -16.94 14.10 5.07
C GLU A 265 -17.41 12.64 4.96
N ASP A 266 -18.38 12.36 4.08
CA ASP A 266 -18.86 11.00 3.83
C ASP A 266 -17.83 10.27 2.95
N PRO A 267 -17.20 9.17 3.42
CA PRO A 267 -16.21 8.42 2.65
C PRO A 267 -16.73 7.92 1.31
N LEU A 268 -18.03 7.62 1.20
CA LEU A 268 -18.64 7.19 -0.05
C LEU A 268 -18.69 8.34 -1.06
N LEU A 269 -19.03 9.56 -0.61
CA LEU A 269 -19.03 10.75 -1.48
C LEU A 269 -17.61 11.20 -1.83
N ALA A 270 -16.67 11.11 -0.88
CA ALA A 270 -15.26 11.37 -1.16
C ALA A 270 -14.72 10.39 -2.22
N ALA A 271 -15.02 9.09 -2.09
CA ALA A 271 -14.63 8.09 -3.07
C ALA A 271 -15.32 8.30 -4.44
N ASP A 272 -16.61 8.66 -4.45
CA ASP A 272 -17.33 8.98 -5.69
C ASP A 272 -16.77 10.21 -6.41
N LYS A 273 -16.43 11.25 -5.65
CA LYS A 273 -15.84 12.47 -6.17
C LYS A 273 -14.45 12.20 -6.75
N ALA A 274 -13.66 11.37 -6.09
CA ALA A 274 -12.33 11.00 -6.55
C ALA A 274 -12.35 10.23 -7.90
N LEU A 275 -13.44 9.52 -8.23
CA LEU A 275 -13.62 8.89 -9.55
C LEU A 275 -13.79 9.90 -10.71
N ASP A 276 -13.90 11.20 -10.42
CA ASP A 276 -13.78 12.21 -11.47
C ASP A 276 -12.34 12.29 -12.00
N TRP A 277 -11.35 11.88 -11.20
CA TRP A 277 -9.92 12.00 -11.49
C TRP A 277 -9.24 10.66 -11.78
N VAL A 278 -9.66 9.57 -11.13
CA VAL A 278 -9.00 8.25 -11.20
C VAL A 278 -9.95 7.12 -11.56
N ASP A 279 -9.41 5.95 -11.89
CA ASP A 279 -10.17 4.77 -12.30
C ASP A 279 -10.62 3.86 -11.15
N LEU A 280 -9.87 3.85 -10.05
CA LEU A 280 -10.16 3.06 -8.85
C LEU A 280 -9.77 3.82 -7.58
N VAL A 281 -10.65 3.77 -6.59
CA VAL A 281 -10.45 4.42 -5.29
C VAL A 281 -10.57 3.39 -4.17
N ILE A 282 -9.66 3.48 -3.21
CA ILE A 282 -9.63 2.70 -1.98
C ILE A 282 -9.69 3.72 -0.84
N CYS A 283 -10.81 3.76 -0.10
CA CYS A 283 -10.99 4.66 1.02
C CYS A 283 -11.14 3.86 2.32
N THR A 284 -10.08 3.81 3.12
CA THR A 284 -10.15 3.29 4.48
C THR A 284 -10.94 4.28 5.35
N ALA A 285 -11.72 3.76 6.29
CA ALA A 285 -12.66 4.56 7.08
C ALA A 285 -12.71 4.10 8.54
N GLY A 286 -11.55 3.75 9.11
CA GLY A 286 -11.42 3.28 10.49
C GLY A 286 -12.48 2.25 10.90
N GLU A 287 -13.27 2.59 11.93
CA GLU A 287 -14.36 1.76 12.46
C GLU A 287 -15.52 1.55 11.49
N LYS A 288 -15.69 2.44 10.49
CA LYS A 288 -16.66 2.23 9.40
C LYS A 288 -16.17 1.19 8.39
N GLY A 289 -14.89 0.81 8.44
CA GLY A 289 -14.30 -0.23 7.59
C GLY A 289 -13.62 0.33 6.35
N LEU A 290 -14.00 -0.17 5.18
CA LEU A 290 -13.36 0.16 3.90
C LEU A 290 -14.41 0.37 2.81
N PHE A 291 -14.25 1.43 2.04
CA PHE A 291 -14.99 1.71 0.82
C PHE A 291 -14.08 1.52 -0.40
N MET A 292 -14.65 0.99 -1.47
CA MET A 292 -14.02 0.98 -2.78
C MET A 292 -14.98 1.55 -3.81
N ALA A 293 -14.46 2.31 -4.77
CA ALA A 293 -15.22 2.86 -5.88
C ALA A 293 -14.42 2.69 -7.16
N GLY A 294 -15.05 2.33 -8.28
CA GLY A 294 -14.37 2.19 -9.57
C GLY A 294 -15.35 2.15 -10.73
N PHE A 295 -14.85 1.94 -11.93
CA PHE A 295 -15.67 1.80 -13.12
C PHE A 295 -15.83 0.34 -13.57
N VAL A 296 -16.96 0.03 -14.18
CA VAL A 296 -17.17 -1.17 -14.99
C VAL A 296 -17.94 -0.78 -16.24
N ASP A 297 -17.65 -1.39 -17.37
CA ASP A 297 -18.50 -1.23 -18.54
C ASP A 297 -19.88 -1.86 -18.32
N ASP A 298 -20.94 -1.22 -18.83
CA ASP A 298 -22.33 -1.67 -18.70
C ASP A 298 -22.54 -3.14 -19.13
N SER A 299 -21.78 -3.62 -20.14
CA SER A 299 -21.85 -5.00 -20.63
C SER A 299 -21.28 -6.05 -19.66
N PHE A 300 -20.42 -5.65 -18.73
CA PHE A 300 -19.74 -6.54 -17.77
C PHE A 300 -20.20 -6.35 -16.32
N LYS A 301 -21.15 -5.44 -16.07
CA LYS A 301 -21.66 -5.20 -14.72
C LYS A 301 -22.31 -6.45 -14.14
N ARG A 302 -22.05 -6.71 -12.86
CA ARG A 302 -22.62 -7.85 -12.13
C ARG A 302 -23.30 -7.32 -10.88
N GLU A 303 -24.60 -7.62 -10.77
CA GLU A 303 -25.37 -7.24 -9.60
C GLU A 303 -24.95 -8.04 -8.36
N THR A 304 -25.09 -7.40 -7.21
CA THR A 304 -24.87 -8.04 -5.92
C THR A 304 -25.98 -9.02 -5.58
N GLU A 305 -25.63 -10.07 -4.85
CA GLU A 305 -26.60 -10.96 -4.19
C GLU A 305 -26.81 -10.56 -2.71
N TYR A 306 -26.05 -9.57 -2.22
CA TYR A 306 -26.20 -9.06 -0.86
C TYR A 306 -27.33 -8.02 -0.77
N PRO A 307 -27.85 -7.74 0.45
CA PRO A 307 -28.80 -6.65 0.64
C PRO A 307 -28.25 -5.33 0.09
N LEU A 308 -29.12 -4.57 -0.58
CA LEU A 308 -28.77 -3.23 -1.06
C LEU A 308 -28.56 -2.30 0.13
N LEU A 309 -27.44 -1.62 0.15
CA LEU A 309 -27.05 -0.74 1.23
C LEU A 309 -27.56 0.69 0.98
N PRO A 310 -28.20 1.33 1.98
CA PRO A 310 -28.53 2.74 1.90
C PRO A 310 -27.26 3.59 2.10
N GLY A 311 -27.26 4.81 1.58
CA GLY A 311 -26.18 5.77 1.75
C GLY A 311 -26.49 7.08 1.03
N ALA A 312 -25.52 7.99 1.00
CA ALA A 312 -25.64 9.23 0.21
C ALA A 312 -25.88 8.94 -1.29
N ILE A 313 -25.36 7.80 -1.77
CA ILE A 313 -25.71 7.22 -3.06
C ILE A 313 -26.67 6.04 -2.80
N PRO A 314 -27.93 6.09 -3.28
CA PRO A 314 -28.89 5.00 -3.09
C PRO A 314 -28.40 3.69 -3.72
N ASP A 315 -28.54 2.59 -2.99
CA ASP A 315 -28.15 1.24 -3.44
C ASP A 315 -26.72 1.17 -4.01
N PHE A 316 -25.76 1.90 -3.43
CA PHE A 316 -24.43 2.07 -4.02
C PHE A 316 -23.71 0.75 -4.30
N ASN A 317 -23.95 -0.29 -3.50
CA ASN A 317 -23.35 -1.61 -3.68
C ASN A 317 -24.02 -2.47 -4.77
N ARG A 318 -25.01 -1.94 -5.49
CA ARG A 318 -25.80 -2.69 -6.50
C ARG A 318 -24.91 -3.50 -7.45
N TYR A 319 -23.79 -2.94 -7.88
CA TYR A 319 -22.86 -3.58 -8.83
C TYR A 319 -21.52 -4.01 -8.21
N GLU A 320 -21.44 -4.20 -6.89
CA GLU A 320 -20.17 -4.51 -6.19
C GLU A 320 -19.52 -5.84 -6.60
N PHE A 321 -20.27 -6.73 -7.26
CA PHE A 321 -19.74 -7.96 -7.86
C PHE A 321 -19.04 -7.71 -9.19
N SER A 322 -18.97 -6.47 -9.67
CA SER A 322 -18.24 -6.08 -10.87
C SER A 322 -16.73 -5.99 -10.62
N ARG A 323 -15.93 -6.25 -11.66
CA ARG A 323 -14.47 -6.04 -11.65
C ARG A 323 -14.19 -4.63 -12.16
N ALA A 324 -13.26 -3.93 -11.51
CA ALA A 324 -12.86 -2.59 -11.91
C ALA A 324 -12.16 -2.61 -13.27
N MET A 325 -12.51 -1.68 -14.13
CA MET A 325 -11.95 -1.37 -15.44
C MET A 325 -11.46 0.07 -15.45
N ARG A 326 -10.51 0.41 -16.32
CA ARG A 326 -10.22 1.82 -16.56
C ARG A 326 -11.38 2.45 -17.29
N LYS A 327 -11.68 3.71 -16.97
CA LYS A 327 -12.76 4.45 -17.60
C LYS A 327 -12.55 4.57 -19.11
N VAL A 328 -11.30 4.70 -19.55
CA VAL A 328 -10.91 4.76 -20.97
C VAL A 328 -11.14 3.44 -21.72
N ASP A 329 -11.14 2.31 -21.01
CA ASP A 329 -11.38 0.97 -21.58
C ASP A 329 -12.88 0.58 -21.57
N CYS A 330 -13.76 1.49 -21.14
CA CYS A 330 -15.21 1.29 -21.10
C CYS A 330 -15.89 2.00 -22.28
N GLU A 331 -16.82 1.34 -22.96
CA GLU A 331 -17.71 1.97 -23.93
C GLU A 331 -18.82 2.77 -23.22
N LYS A 332 -19.37 2.20 -22.15
CA LYS A 332 -20.39 2.79 -21.28
C LYS A 332 -20.00 2.61 -19.82
N PRO A 333 -19.12 3.48 -19.29
CA PRO A 333 -18.64 3.35 -17.92
C PRO A 333 -19.79 3.56 -16.92
N ILE A 334 -19.95 2.60 -16.02
CA ILE A 334 -20.84 2.63 -14.87
C ILE A 334 -19.98 2.69 -13.60
N LYS A 335 -20.26 3.65 -12.72
CA LYS A 335 -19.64 3.68 -11.40
C LYS A 335 -20.18 2.52 -10.55
N ALA A 336 -19.28 1.78 -9.92
CA ALA A 336 -19.58 0.69 -9.01
C ALA A 336 -18.85 0.92 -7.68
N TYR A 337 -19.53 0.59 -6.59
CA TYR A 337 -19.05 0.85 -5.24
C TYR A 337 -19.16 -0.42 -4.40
N SER A 338 -18.36 -0.54 -3.35
CA SER A 338 -18.47 -1.61 -2.36
C SER A 338 -18.05 -1.10 -0.99
N HIS A 339 -18.64 -1.68 0.05
CA HIS A 339 -18.32 -1.39 1.44
C HIS A 339 -18.11 -2.71 2.18
N THR A 340 -17.07 -2.77 3.01
CA THR A 340 -16.85 -3.87 3.95
C THR A 340 -16.59 -3.31 5.34
N ALA A 341 -17.47 -3.65 6.29
CA ALA A 341 -17.29 -3.35 7.71
C ALA A 341 -16.03 -4.04 8.28
N PRO A 342 -15.47 -3.59 9.42
CA PRO A 342 -14.30 -4.22 10.04
C PRO A 342 -14.45 -5.72 10.24
N PHE A 343 -13.41 -6.48 9.90
CA PHE A 343 -13.41 -7.94 10.04
C PHE A 343 -13.69 -8.35 11.48
N MET A 344 -14.61 -9.30 11.69
CA MET A 344 -15.07 -9.73 13.03
C MET A 344 -15.61 -8.59 13.92
N GLY A 345 -16.05 -7.47 13.33
CA GLY A 345 -16.50 -6.30 14.09
C GLY A 345 -15.36 -5.38 14.54
N GLY A 346 -14.12 -5.66 14.13
CA GLY A 346 -12.93 -4.96 14.58
C GLY A 346 -12.19 -5.71 15.69
N PRO A 347 -10.94 -5.31 16.00
CA PRO A 347 -10.18 -5.93 17.08
C PRO A 347 -10.65 -5.43 18.46
N ASP A 348 -10.67 -6.31 19.46
CA ASP A 348 -10.97 -5.94 20.85
C ASP A 348 -9.97 -4.89 21.41
N SER A 349 -8.73 -4.94 20.92
CA SER A 349 -7.69 -3.98 21.23
C SER A 349 -6.87 -3.67 19.98
N ILE A 350 -6.76 -2.40 19.61
CA ILE A 350 -5.89 -1.96 18.53
C ILE A 350 -4.47 -1.84 19.08
N LYS A 351 -3.52 -2.55 18.48
CA LYS A 351 -2.10 -2.42 18.80
C LYS A 351 -1.42 -1.40 17.90
N ASN A 352 -1.81 -1.36 16.62
CA ASN A 352 -1.22 -0.44 15.66
C ASN A 352 -2.20 0.01 14.57
N THR A 353 -2.49 1.30 14.48
CA THR A 353 -3.24 1.86 13.34
C THR A 353 -2.33 2.19 12.15
N ASN A 354 -1.04 2.37 12.38
CA ASN A 354 -0.06 2.69 11.33
C ASN A 354 0.12 1.51 10.37
N GLY A 355 0.07 1.77 9.08
CA GLY A 355 0.20 0.74 8.04
C GLY A 355 -1.02 -0.15 7.83
N ALA A 356 -2.12 0.03 8.56
CA ALA A 356 -3.36 -0.72 8.29
C ALA A 356 -3.93 -0.39 6.90
N GLY A 357 -3.87 0.90 6.51
CA GLY A 357 -4.20 1.35 5.16
C GLY A 357 -3.22 0.85 4.10
N ASP A 358 -1.91 0.96 4.36
CA ASP A 358 -0.84 0.44 3.51
C ASP A 358 -1.01 -1.07 3.23
N CYS A 359 -1.43 -1.83 4.24
CA CYS A 359 -1.68 -3.26 4.09
C CYS A 359 -2.99 -3.57 3.33
N ALA A 360 -4.02 -2.74 3.46
CA ALA A 360 -5.20 -2.82 2.60
C ALA A 360 -4.80 -2.58 1.14
N LEU A 361 -3.97 -1.55 0.89
CA LEU A 361 -3.44 -1.25 -0.44
C LEU A 361 -2.61 -2.42 -0.99
N ALA A 362 -1.74 -3.02 -0.19
CA ALA A 362 -0.97 -4.20 -0.57
C ALA A 362 -1.87 -5.38 -1.02
N ALA A 363 -3.01 -5.59 -0.36
CA ALA A 363 -3.97 -6.62 -0.76
C ALA A 363 -4.66 -6.30 -2.09
N VAL A 364 -4.94 -5.01 -2.37
CA VAL A 364 -5.46 -4.59 -3.69
C VAL A 364 -4.39 -4.78 -4.78
N LEU A 365 -3.14 -4.40 -4.51
CA LEU A 365 -2.01 -4.59 -5.42
C LEU A 365 -1.76 -6.07 -5.74
N HIS A 366 -1.94 -6.96 -4.77
CA HIS A 366 -1.90 -8.40 -5.01
C HIS A 366 -2.99 -8.83 -6.01
N ASP A 367 -4.23 -8.34 -5.88
CA ASP A 367 -5.29 -8.66 -6.84
C ASP A 367 -5.04 -8.11 -8.26
N LEU A 368 -4.50 -6.89 -8.34
CA LEU A 368 -4.11 -6.24 -9.59
C LEU A 368 -3.00 -7.03 -10.28
N SER A 369 -1.91 -7.36 -9.58
CA SER A 369 -0.81 -8.14 -10.17
C SER A 369 -1.24 -9.57 -10.48
N ALA A 370 -2.14 -10.17 -9.70
CA ALA A 370 -2.72 -11.48 -10.01
C ALA A 370 -3.50 -11.49 -11.33
N ASN A 371 -4.12 -10.37 -11.72
CA ASN A 371 -4.78 -10.23 -13.01
C ASN A 371 -3.78 -10.27 -14.17
N VAL A 372 -2.67 -9.53 -14.04
CA VAL A 372 -1.57 -9.50 -15.02
C VAL A 372 -0.90 -10.88 -15.10
N TYR A 373 -0.51 -11.44 -13.98
CA TYR A 373 0.08 -12.79 -13.88
C TYR A 373 -0.80 -13.86 -14.53
N HIS A 374 -2.10 -13.86 -14.21
CA HIS A 374 -3.03 -14.82 -14.79
C HIS A 374 -3.21 -14.60 -16.30
N LYS A 375 -3.22 -13.35 -16.79
CA LYS A 375 -3.30 -13.03 -18.23
C LYS A 375 -2.07 -13.54 -18.98
N LEU A 376 -0.88 -13.39 -18.41
CA LEU A 376 0.37 -13.85 -19.01
C LEU A 376 0.42 -15.39 -19.14
N ASN A 377 -0.12 -16.11 -18.15
CA ASN A 377 -0.02 -17.56 -18.08
C ASN A 377 -1.25 -18.30 -18.63
N VAL A 378 -2.42 -17.65 -18.70
CA VAL A 378 -3.69 -18.25 -19.13
C VAL A 378 -4.49 -17.25 -19.99
N ALA A 379 -3.86 -16.71 -21.04
CA ALA A 379 -4.39 -15.64 -21.87
C ALA A 379 -5.78 -15.92 -22.50
N ASN A 380 -6.10 -17.18 -22.76
CA ASN A 380 -7.38 -17.63 -23.34
C ASN A 380 -8.51 -17.83 -22.32
N SER A 381 -8.29 -17.52 -21.04
CA SER A 381 -9.33 -17.62 -20.01
C SER A 381 -10.46 -16.61 -20.25
N ALA A 382 -11.70 -17.01 -19.94
CA ALA A 382 -12.87 -16.12 -19.95
C ALA A 382 -12.67 -14.87 -19.06
N LYS A 383 -11.77 -14.95 -18.06
CA LYS A 383 -11.36 -13.82 -17.22
C LYS A 383 -10.80 -12.63 -18.01
N HIS A 384 -10.28 -12.84 -19.21
CA HIS A 384 -9.63 -11.79 -20.01
C HIS A 384 -10.46 -11.33 -21.21
N GLN A 385 -11.70 -11.82 -21.34
CA GLN A 385 -12.68 -11.23 -22.26
C GLN A 385 -13.07 -9.80 -21.86
N GLN A 386 -13.01 -9.52 -20.55
CA GLN A 386 -13.13 -8.18 -19.98
C GLN A 386 -11.72 -7.60 -19.76
N GLN A 387 -11.46 -6.39 -20.25
CA GLN A 387 -10.24 -5.63 -19.95
C GLN A 387 -10.33 -4.98 -18.56
N ALA A 388 -10.43 -5.82 -17.53
CA ALA A 388 -10.42 -5.36 -16.15
C ALA A 388 -8.99 -5.09 -15.68
N ILE A 389 -8.84 -4.10 -14.80
CA ILE A 389 -7.61 -3.83 -14.04
C ILE A 389 -7.44 -4.91 -12.96
N THR A 390 -8.55 -5.32 -12.34
CA THR A 390 -8.59 -6.23 -11.20
C THR A 390 -8.91 -7.67 -11.61
N TYR A 391 -8.37 -8.65 -10.87
CA TYR A 391 -8.71 -10.06 -11.07
C TYR A 391 -10.09 -10.39 -10.48
N SER A 392 -10.43 -9.71 -9.39
CA SER A 392 -11.60 -9.97 -8.55
C SER A 392 -12.57 -8.80 -8.56
N SER A 393 -13.79 -9.04 -8.08
CA SER A 393 -14.77 -7.96 -7.95
C SER A 393 -14.42 -7.01 -6.81
N LEU A 394 -14.94 -5.78 -6.85
CA LEU A 394 -14.78 -4.79 -5.78
C LEU A 394 -15.11 -5.38 -4.39
N ALA A 395 -16.23 -6.11 -4.26
CA ALA A 395 -16.60 -6.75 -3.00
C ALA A 395 -15.64 -7.85 -2.52
N GLN A 396 -14.96 -8.53 -3.44
CA GLN A 396 -14.00 -9.59 -3.08
C GLN A 396 -12.68 -9.00 -2.62
N ILE A 397 -12.24 -7.93 -3.31
CA ILE A 397 -11.03 -7.18 -2.96
C ILE A 397 -11.24 -6.45 -1.64
N SER A 398 -12.40 -5.79 -1.46
CA SER A 398 -12.74 -5.08 -0.23
C SER A 398 -12.68 -6.01 0.99
N LYS A 399 -13.21 -7.23 0.89
CA LYS A 399 -13.09 -8.26 1.95
C LYS A 399 -11.65 -8.71 2.20
N TYR A 400 -10.85 -8.84 1.15
CA TYR A 400 -9.45 -9.23 1.28
C TYR A 400 -8.61 -8.14 1.95
N ALA A 401 -8.73 -6.89 1.47
CA ALA A 401 -8.08 -5.72 2.03
C ALA A 401 -8.50 -5.49 3.49
N ASN A 402 -9.79 -5.58 3.81
CA ASN A 402 -10.30 -5.46 5.17
C ASN A 402 -9.70 -6.51 6.12
N ARG A 403 -9.57 -7.78 5.68
CA ARG A 403 -8.90 -8.81 6.48
C ARG A 403 -7.40 -8.54 6.64
N ALA A 404 -6.73 -8.06 5.59
CA ALA A 404 -5.30 -7.74 5.65
C ALA A 404 -5.03 -6.59 6.64
N SER A 405 -5.84 -5.52 6.60
CA SER A 405 -5.78 -4.43 7.57
C SER A 405 -5.99 -4.90 9.00
N TYR A 406 -6.94 -5.82 9.24
CA TYR A 406 -7.16 -6.39 10.57
C TYR A 406 -5.91 -7.06 11.15
N GLU A 407 -5.15 -7.81 10.34
CA GLU A 407 -3.93 -8.47 10.81
C GLU A 407 -2.86 -7.47 11.25
N VAL A 408 -2.77 -6.31 10.59
CA VAL A 408 -1.88 -5.22 11.00
C VAL A 408 -2.38 -4.56 12.29
N LEU A 409 -3.69 -4.34 12.42
CA LEU A 409 -4.30 -3.71 13.60
C LEU A 409 -4.03 -4.47 14.90
N VAL A 410 -3.89 -5.80 14.84
CA VAL A 410 -3.67 -6.67 16.03
C VAL A 410 -2.20 -6.95 16.35
N GLN A 411 -1.26 -6.37 15.61
CA GLN A 411 0.19 -6.46 15.86
C GLN A 411 0.82 -5.08 16.05
N HIS A 412 2.09 -5.03 16.50
CA HIS A 412 2.79 -3.77 16.72
C HIS A 412 3.39 -3.18 15.43
N SER A 413 3.90 -4.02 14.53
CA SER A 413 4.58 -3.55 13.32
C SER A 413 3.57 -3.20 12.22
N PRO A 414 3.82 -2.16 11.39
CA PRO A 414 3.04 -1.92 10.16
C PRO A 414 3.29 -2.98 9.07
N ARG A 415 4.30 -3.85 9.26
CA ARG A 415 4.72 -4.89 8.32
C ARG A 415 4.29 -6.27 8.79
N LEU A 416 3.56 -7.00 7.95
CA LEU A 416 3.18 -8.38 8.18
C LEU A 416 4.42 -9.28 8.28
N SER A 417 4.45 -10.17 9.27
CA SER A 417 5.50 -11.19 9.41
C SER A 417 5.17 -12.49 8.67
N ARG A 418 3.90 -12.70 8.35
CA ARG A 418 3.38 -13.90 7.66
C ARG A 418 2.18 -13.54 6.79
N GLY A 419 1.93 -14.36 5.77
CA GLY A 419 0.72 -14.27 4.97
C GLY A 419 -0.53 -14.62 5.79
N LEU A 420 -1.70 -14.46 5.18
CA LEU A 420 -2.96 -14.86 5.79
C LEU A 420 -3.01 -16.41 5.95
N PRO A 421 -3.28 -16.98 7.15
CA PRO A 421 -3.26 -18.43 7.39
C PRO A 421 -4.08 -19.28 6.39
N GLU A 422 -3.57 -20.38 5.86
CA GLU A 422 -4.34 -21.21 4.90
C GLU A 422 -5.33 -22.17 5.64
N ARG A 423 -6.32 -22.74 4.92
CA ARG A 423 -7.32 -23.61 5.56
C ARG A 423 -6.71 -24.91 6.11
N GLU A 424 -5.56 -25.32 5.56
CA GLU A 424 -4.79 -26.48 6.00
C GLU A 424 -4.00 -26.21 7.28
N ASP A 425 -3.53 -24.97 7.51
CA ASP A 425 -2.91 -24.55 8.78
C ASP A 425 -3.87 -24.76 9.98
N CYS A 426 -5.19 -24.59 9.76
CA CYS A 426 -6.21 -24.86 10.77
C CYS A 426 -6.54 -26.37 10.95
N LEU A 427 -6.30 -27.21 9.93
CA LEU A 427 -6.48 -28.66 10.01
C LEU A 427 -5.29 -29.33 10.69
N GLU A 428 -4.07 -28.85 10.45
CA GLU A 428 -2.89 -29.28 11.23
C GLU A 428 -3.05 -28.94 12.71
N GLN A 429 -3.64 -27.79 13.06
CA GLN A 429 -3.99 -27.46 14.44
C GLN A 429 -4.86 -28.56 15.09
N VAL A 430 -5.86 -29.08 14.39
CA VAL A 430 -6.70 -30.20 14.86
C VAL A 430 -5.94 -31.52 14.95
N TYR A 431 -4.88 -31.70 14.15
CA TYR A 431 -4.05 -32.90 14.16
C TYR A 431 -3.02 -32.90 15.30
N TRP A 432 -2.53 -31.72 15.70
CA TRP A 432 -1.61 -31.55 16.84
C TRP A 432 -2.31 -31.35 18.19
N ASP A 433 -3.61 -31.03 18.18
CA ASP A 433 -4.48 -30.96 19.37
C ASP A 433 -5.10 -32.34 19.76
N GLN A 434 -4.73 -33.42 19.06
CA GLN A 434 -5.02 -34.83 19.43
C GLN A 434 -3.80 -35.50 20.04
#